data_AF-A0A2W0AST9-F1
#
_entry.id   AF-A0A2W0AST9-F1
#
_cell.length_a   1.000
_cell.length_b   1.000
_cell.length_c   1.000
_cell.angle_alpha   90.00
_cell.angle_beta   90.00
_cell.angle_gamma   90.00
#
_symmetry.space_group_name_H-M   'P 1'
#
loop_
_entity.id
_entity.type
_entity.pdbx_description
1 polymer ?
#
loop_
_entity_poly.entity_id
_entity_poly.type
_entity_poly.pdbx_seq_one_letter_code
_entity_poly.pdbx_strand_id
1 'polypeptide(L)' 'SFANPAVTIARSLSNTFAGIRPTDVLPFIMAQFAGGLSATLLFRSLIPGLPSSAKNIVVPHGAE' A
#
# COMPACT_ATOMS: atom_id res chain seq x y z
N SER A 1 0.30 -11.90 0.46
CA SER A 1 -0.12 -10.63 1.08
C SER A 1 -1.16 -9.99 0.18
N PHE A 2 -2.29 -9.54 0.73
CA PHE A 2 -3.44 -9.03 -0.04
C PHE A 2 -3.44 -7.50 -0.21
N ALA A 3 -2.56 -6.77 0.51
CA ALA A 3 -2.50 -5.31 0.50
C ALA A 3 -1.59 -4.75 -0.62
N ASN A 4 -1.77 -5.23 -1.85
CA ASN A 4 -1.05 -4.74 -3.02
C ASN A 4 -1.94 -4.82 -4.29
N PRO A 5 -2.29 -3.69 -4.92
CA PRO A 5 -3.18 -3.68 -6.09
C PRO A 5 -2.68 -4.53 -7.25
N ALA A 6 -1.36 -4.56 -7.50
CA ALA A 6 -0.78 -5.39 -8.55
C ALA A 6 -0.96 -6.88 -8.26
N VAL A 7 -0.82 -7.28 -7.00
CA VAL A 7 -1.09 -8.66 -6.57
C VAL A 7 -2.58 -8.99 -6.68
N THR A 8 -3.47 -8.05 -6.36
CA THR A 8 -4.92 -8.24 -6.53
C THR A 8 -5.28 -8.52 -7.99
N ILE A 9 -4.74 -7.74 -8.92
CA ILE A 9 -4.94 -7.95 -10.36
C ILE A 9 -4.38 -9.32 -10.77
N ALA A 10 -3.13 -9.62 -10.41
CA ALA A 10 -2.49 -10.90 -10.76
C ALA A 10 -3.29 -12.11 -10.22
N ARG A 11 -3.82 -12.02 -9.01
CA ARG A 11 -4.65 -13.09 -8.41
C ARG A 11 -5.99 -13.25 -9.12
N SER A 12 -6.57 -12.19 -9.69
CA SER A 12 -7.80 -12.29 -10.49
C SER A 12 -7.63 -12.98 -11.85
N LEU A 13 -6.38 -13.07 -12.32
CA LEU A 13 -6.03 -13.79 -13.55
C LEU A 13 -5.68 -15.26 -13.29
N SER A 14 -5.74 -15.71 -12.03
CA SER A 14 -5.41 -17.09 -11.64
C SER A 14 -6.64 -17.84 -11.14
N ASN A 15 -6.78 -19.10 -11.55
CA ASN A 15 -7.80 -20.01 -11.01
C ASN A 15 -7.17 -20.94 -9.96
N THR A 16 -6.73 -20.37 -8.84
CA THR A 16 -6.10 -21.10 -7.72
C THR A 16 -6.90 -20.90 -6.43
N PHE A 17 -6.56 -21.65 -5.38
CA PHE A 17 -7.16 -21.48 -4.05
C PHE A 17 -7.10 -20.04 -3.52
N ALA A 18 -6.08 -19.27 -3.91
CA ALA A 18 -5.91 -17.88 -3.53
C ALA A 18 -6.34 -16.88 -4.63
N GLY A 19 -7.08 -17.32 -5.64
CA GLY A 19 -7.61 -16.48 -6.70
C GLY A 19 -8.64 -15.47 -6.19
N ILE A 20 -8.78 -14.35 -6.88
CA ILE A 20 -9.77 -13.30 -6.58
C ILE A 20 -10.77 -13.25 -7.72
N ARG A 21 -12.08 -13.19 -7.43
CA ARG A 21 -13.07 -13.07 -8.51
C ARG A 21 -12.89 -11.70 -9.17
N PRO A 22 -12.98 -11.57 -10.51
CA PRO A 22 -12.80 -10.28 -11.19
C PRO A 22 -13.71 -9.17 -10.65
N THR A 23 -14.93 -9.51 -10.23
CA THR A 23 -15.90 -8.57 -9.61
C THR A 23 -15.43 -8.00 -8.28
N ASP A 24 -14.54 -8.71 -7.58
CA ASP A 24 -14.09 -8.36 -6.24
C ASP A 24 -12.79 -7.52 -6.29
N VAL A 25 -12.17 -7.37 -7.46
CA VAL A 25 -10.90 -6.62 -7.65
C VAL A 25 -11.05 -5.16 -7.20
N LEU A 26 -12.08 -4.47 -7.69
CA LEU A 26 -12.27 -3.05 -7.38
C LEU A 26 -12.55 -2.82 -5.87
N PRO A 27 -13.47 -3.57 -5.21
CA PRO A 27 -13.62 -3.50 -3.75
C PRO A 27 -12.32 -3.77 -2.98
N PHE A 28 -11.53 -4.77 -3.38
CA PHE A 28 -10.25 -5.06 -2.74
C PHE A 28 -9.28 -3.89 -2.85
N ILE A 29 -9.13 -3.29 -4.02
CA ILE A 29 -8.21 -2.16 -4.23
C ILE A 29 -8.66 -0.95 -3.39
N MET A 30 -9.96 -0.68 -3.32
CA MET A 30 -10.48 0.42 -2.49
C MET A 30 -10.18 0.20 -1.00
N ALA A 31 -10.36 -1.02 -0.50
CA ALA A 31 -10.01 -1.35 0.89
C ALA A 31 -8.51 -1.19 1.17
N GLN A 32 -7.65 -1.47 0.19
CA GLN A 32 -6.20 -1.29 0.32
C GLN A 32 -5.81 0.18 0.41
N PHE A 33 -6.40 1.04 -0.42
CA PHE A 33 -6.19 2.48 -0.31
C PHE A 33 -6.72 3.03 1.01
N ALA A 34 -7.88 2.57 1.46
CA ALA A 34 -8.42 2.95 2.76
C ALA A 34 -7.45 2.57 3.89
N GLY A 35 -6.99 1.32 3.93
CA GLY A 35 -6.03 0.85 4.93
C GLY A 35 -4.69 1.58 4.87
N GLY A 36 -4.15 1.80 3.66
CA GLY A 36 -2.92 2.55 3.45
C GLY A 36 -3.03 3.99 3.95
N LEU A 37 -4.11 4.69 3.59
CA LEU A 37 -4.37 6.05 4.04
C LEU A 37 -4.54 6.13 5.56
N SER A 38 -5.33 5.22 6.15
CA SER A 38 -5.52 5.15 7.60
C SER A 38 -4.19 4.94 8.33
N ALA A 39 -3.34 4.03 7.85
CA ALA A 39 -2.01 3.81 8.41
C ALA A 39 -1.15 5.08 8.30
N THR A 40 -1.11 5.73 7.13
CA THR A 40 -0.36 6.97 6.94
C THR A 40 -0.79 8.06 7.92
N LEU A 41 -2.11 8.29 8.08
CA LEU A 41 -2.64 9.30 8.99
C LEU A 41 -2.35 8.95 10.46
N LEU A 42 -2.49 7.68 10.83
CA LEU A 42 -2.20 7.20 12.18
C LEU A 42 -0.73 7.45 12.55
N PHE A 43 0.22 7.02 11.71
CA PHE A 43 1.64 7.21 11.98
C PHE A 43 2.04 8.69 11.93
N ARG A 44 1.42 9.49 11.08
CA ARG A 44 1.61 10.94 11.06
C ARG A 44 1.23 11.58 12.39
N SER A 45 0.14 11.12 13.02
CA SER A 45 -0.30 11.58 14.34
C SER A 45 0.57 11.08 15.48
N LEU A 46 1.00 9.82 15.43
CA LEU A 46 1.81 9.21 16.50
C LEU A 46 3.25 9.72 16.53
N ILE A 47 3.79 10.16 15.38
CA ILE A 47 5.20 10.55 15.25
C ILE A 47 5.30 11.95 14.61
N PRO A 48 4.98 13.02 15.34
CA PRO A 48 4.95 14.38 14.80
C PRO A 48 6.31 14.88 14.31
N GLY A 49 7.42 14.36 14.88
CA GLY A 49 8.80 14.71 14.53
C GLY A 49 9.31 14.12 13.20
N LEU A 50 8.55 13.24 12.55
CA LEU A 50 8.95 12.58 11.28
C LEU A 50 9.52 13.54 10.21
N PRO A 51 8.91 14.71 9.91
CA PRO A 51 9.40 15.60 8.85
C PRO A 51 10.78 16.19 9.14
N SER A 52 11.07 16.44 10.42
CA SER A 52 12.35 16.98 10.86
C SER A 52 13.44 15.92 10.80
N SER A 53 13.13 14.69 11.23
CA SER A 53 14.08 13.57 11.20
C SER A 53 14.31 13.02 9.78
N ALA A 54 13.32 13.11 8.89
CA ALA A 54 13.41 12.57 7.53
C ALA A 54 14.63 13.09 6.77
N LYS A 55 14.99 14.38 6.94
CA LYS A 55 16.16 14.99 6.28
C LYS A 55 17.49 14.32 6.64
N ASN A 56 17.59 13.74 7.83
CA ASN A 56 18.80 13.10 8.34
C ASN A 56 18.85 11.60 8.02
N ILE A 57 17.74 11.01 7.57
CA ILE A 57 17.57 9.57 7.39
C ILE A 57 17.42 9.20 5.90
N VAL A 58 16.81 10.08 5.09
CA VAL A 58 16.62 9.85 3.66
C VAL A 58 17.96 10.00 2.94
N VAL A 59 18.51 8.89 2.45
CA VAL A 59 19.70 8.88 1.59
C VAL A 59 19.30 9.39 0.21
N PRO A 60 19.86 10.50 -0.29
CA PRO A 60 19.58 10.96 -1.64
C PRO A 60 20.07 9.93 -2.66
N HIS A 61 19.18 9.49 -3.55
CA HIS A 61 19.56 8.71 -4.72
C HIS A 61 19.64 9.71 -5.87
N GLY A 62 20.84 9.91 -6.42
CA GLY A 62 21.02 10.77 -7.59
C GLY A 62 20.18 10.25 -8.74
N ALA A 63 19.51 11.16 -9.46
CA ALA A 63 18.97 10.85 -10.76
C ALA A 63 20.16 10.68 -11.72
N GLU A 64 20.59 9.43 -11.91
CA GLU A 64 21.34 9.05 -13.10
C GLU A 64 20.39 8.93 -14.30
#